data_AF-A0A849BEP8-F1
#
_entry.id   AF-A0A849BEP8-F1
#
_cell.length_a   1.000
_cell.length_b   1.000
_cell.length_c   1.000
_cell.angle_alpha   90.00
_cell.angle_beta   90.00
_cell.angle_gamma   90.00
#
_symmetry.space_group_name_H-M   'P 1'
#
loop_
_entity.id
_entity.type
_entity.pdbx_description
1 polymer ?
#
loop_
_entity_poly.entity_id
_entity_poly.type
_entity_poly.pdbx_seq_one_letter_code
_entity_poly.pdbx_strand_id
1 'polypeptide(L)' 'VTLFSSEIDAQASRLPEEQRAQALQIAQEWGYATPAERQETQDWNAENGYCSHGIELGYCPSGCDSDY' A
#
# COMPACT_ATOMS: atom_id res chain seq x y z
N VAL A 1 -4.68 -1.09 3.18
CA VAL A 1 -4.59 -1.06 1.69
C VAL A 1 -3.21 -1.44 1.15
N THR A 2 -2.16 -1.58 1.98
CA THR A 2 -0.78 -1.80 1.50
C THR A 2 -0.27 -3.25 1.57
N LEU A 3 -0.97 -4.14 2.28
CA LEU A 3 -0.46 -5.47 2.63
C LEU A 3 -0.09 -6.33 1.41
N PHE A 4 -0.93 -6.34 0.37
CA PHE A 4 -0.66 -7.09 -0.85
C PHE A 4 0.65 -6.62 -1.51
N SER A 5 0.77 -5.34 -1.83
CA SER A 5 1.96 -4.82 -2.50
C SER A 5 3.22 -4.94 -1.65
N SER A 6 3.12 -4.72 -0.33
CA SER A 6 4.25 -4.89 0.59
C SER A 6 4.76 -6.34 0.64
N GLU A 7 3.86 -7.32 0.56
CA GLU A 7 4.25 -8.74 0.47
C GLU A 7 4.90 -9.05 -0.88
N ILE A 8 4.36 -8.50 -1.98
CA ILE A 8 4.99 -8.61 -3.31
C ILE A 8 6.41 -8.02 -3.29
N ASP A 9 6.60 -6.85 -2.69
CA ASP A 9 7.92 -6.23 -2.52
C ASP A 9 8.88 -7.15 -1.76
N ALA A 10 8.41 -7.71 -0.63
CA ALA A 10 9.20 -8.62 0.21
C ALA A 10 9.62 -9.89 -0.54
N GLN A 11 8.73 -10.50 -1.33
CA GLN A 11 9.05 -11.70 -2.10
C GLN A 11 9.92 -11.38 -3.33
N ALA A 12 9.59 -10.32 -4.07
CA ALA A 12 10.31 -9.94 -5.28
C ALA A 12 11.75 -9.49 -5.00
N SER A 13 12.02 -8.94 -3.80
CA SER A 13 13.38 -8.59 -3.36
C SER A 13 14.34 -9.78 -3.25
N ARG A 14 13.81 -11.02 -3.18
CA ARG A 14 14.61 -12.25 -3.11
C ARG A 14 15.01 -12.78 -4.48
N LEU A 15 14.46 -12.21 -5.56
CA LEU A 15 14.71 -12.61 -6.93
C LEU A 15 15.89 -11.84 -7.54
N PRO A 16 16.58 -12.42 -8.54
CA PRO A 16 17.48 -11.68 -9.42
C PRO A 16 16.76 -10.48 -10.06
N GLU A 17 17.49 -9.41 -10.38
CA GLU A 17 16.93 -8.15 -10.86
C GLU A 17 15.98 -8.29 -12.06
N GLU A 18 16.36 -9.07 -13.07
CA GLU A 18 15.54 -9.31 -14.26
C GLU A 18 14.22 -10.04 -13.91
N GLN A 19 14.29 -11.04 -13.04
CA GLN A 19 13.12 -11.79 -12.59
C GLN A 19 12.23 -10.96 -11.67
N ARG A 20 12.83 -10.10 -10.82
CA ARG A 20 12.11 -9.13 -10.00
C ARG A 20 11.32 -8.17 -10.87
N ALA A 21 11.91 -7.61 -11.92
CA ALA A 21 11.21 -6.72 -12.84
C ALA A 21 10.00 -7.41 -13.49
N GLN A 22 10.19 -8.64 -13.97
CA GLN A 22 9.11 -9.43 -14.56
C GLN A 22 8.01 -9.77 -13.55
N ALA A 23 8.36 -10.16 -12.32
CA ALA A 23 7.40 -10.47 -11.26
C ALA A 23 6.55 -9.25 -10.88
N LEU A 24 7.17 -8.06 -10.78
CA LEU A 24 6.46 -6.82 -10.51
C LEU A 24 5.50 -6.44 -11.65
N GLN A 25 5.91 -6.65 -12.90
CA GLN A 25 5.05 -6.41 -14.06
C GLN A 25 3.80 -7.30 -14.04
N ILE A 26 3.94 -8.58 -13.70
CA ILE A 26 2.78 -9.48 -13.54
C ILE A 26 1.91 -8.99 -12.39
N ALA A 27 2.49 -8.64 -11.25
CA ALA A 27 1.73 -8.22 -10.08
C ALA A 27 0.90 -6.93 -10.34
N GLN A 28 1.34 -6.05 -11.23
CA GLN A 28 0.58 -4.85 -11.63
C GLN A 28 -0.80 -5.21 -12.20
N GLU A 29 -0.92 -6.30 -12.96
CA GLU A 29 -2.21 -6.79 -13.49
C GLU A 29 -3.19 -7.20 -12.37
N TRP A 30 -2.67 -7.45 -11.16
CA TRP A 30 -3.43 -7.88 -9.98
C TRP A 30 -3.58 -6.77 -8.94
N GLY A 31 -3.26 -5.53 -9.29
CA GLY A 31 -3.42 -4.38 -8.40
C GLY A 31 -2.22 -4.14 -7.47
N TYR A 32 -1.02 -4.59 -7.86
CA TYR A 32 0.20 -4.12 -7.21
C TYR A 32 0.34 -2.61 -7.40
N ALA A 33 0.58 -1.92 -6.29
CA ALA A 33 0.88 -0.49 -6.24
C ALA A 33 2.32 -0.29 -5.80
N THR A 34 3.06 0.51 -6.57
CA THR A 34 4.45 0.87 -6.27
C THR A 34 4.56 1.60 -4.93
N PRO A 35 5.75 1.62 -4.29
CA PRO A 35 5.94 2.38 -3.06
C PRO A 35 5.53 3.85 -3.17
N ALA A 36 5.74 4.49 -4.32
CA ALA A 36 5.37 5.89 -4.55
C ALA A 36 3.84 6.08 -4.59
N GLU A 37 3.12 5.26 -5.37
CA GLU A 37 1.64 5.33 -5.44
C GLU A 37 0.99 5.02 -4.09
N ARG A 38 1.57 4.08 -3.32
CA ARG A 38 1.12 3.79 -1.96
C ARG A 38 1.37 4.94 -1.00
N GLN A 39 2.41 5.74 -1.21
CA GLN A 39 2.67 6.92 -0.39
C GLN A 39 1.68 8.03 -0.75
N GLU A 40 1.48 8.31 -2.03
CA GLU A 40 0.49 9.28 -2.50
C GLU A 40 -0.92 8.98 -1.97
N THR A 41 -1.31 7.70 -1.98
CA THR A 41 -2.60 7.27 -1.39
C THR A 41 -2.65 7.54 0.12
N GLN A 42 -1.56 7.33 0.85
CA GLN A 42 -1.49 7.59 2.29
C GLN A 42 -1.54 9.08 2.60
N ASP A 43 -0.85 9.90 1.82
CA ASP A 43 -0.84 11.35 1.97
C ASP A 43 -2.25 11.90 1.71
N TRP A 44 -2.90 11.45 0.62
CA TRP A 44 -4.29 11.81 0.33
C TRP A 44 -5.23 11.38 1.46
N ASN A 45 -5.09 10.15 1.99
CA ASN A 45 -5.92 9.69 3.11
C ASN A 45 -5.77 10.61 4.34
N ALA A 46 -4.53 10.95 4.70
CA ALA A 46 -4.24 11.82 5.84
C ALA A 46 -4.83 13.23 5.65
N GLU A 47 -4.73 13.79 4.44
CA GLU A 47 -5.29 15.11 4.11
C GLU A 47 -6.84 15.12 4.08
N ASN A 48 -7.48 13.97 3.89
CA ASN A 48 -8.93 13.85 3.69
C ASN A 48 -9.67 13.21 4.87
N GLY A 49 -9.02 13.02 6.03
CA GLY A 49 -9.67 12.48 7.23
C GLY A 49 -9.84 10.96 7.24
N TYR A 50 -9.00 10.24 6.49
CA TYR A 50 -8.95 8.79 6.48
C TYR A 50 -7.68 8.30 7.19
N CYS A 51 -7.76 7.15 7.85
CA CYS A 51 -6.58 6.49 8.38
C CYS A 51 -5.74 5.87 7.25
N SER A 52 -4.51 5.43 7.56
CA SER A 52 -3.63 4.73 6.61
C SER A 52 -4.22 3.40 6.09
N HIS A 53 -5.26 2.87 6.73
CA HIS A 53 -6.01 1.72 6.24
C HIS A 53 -7.09 2.08 5.20
N GLY A 54 -7.30 3.37 4.89
CA GLY A 54 -8.30 3.86 3.93
C GLY A 54 -9.73 3.88 4.48
N ILE A 55 -9.88 3.94 5.81
CA ILE A 55 -11.17 4.05 6.48
C ILE A 55 -11.24 5.43 7.14
N GLU A 56 -12.40 6.08 7.08
CA GLU A 56 -12.64 7.36 7.74
C GLU A 56 -12.26 7.28 9.23
N LEU A 57 -11.57 8.30 9.72
CA LEU A 57 -11.15 8.37 11.13
C LEU A 57 -12.37 8.30 12.05
N GLY A 58 -12.24 7.58 13.16
CA GLY A 58 -13.34 7.30 14.10
C GLY A 58 -14.22 6.10 13.72
N TYR A 59 -14.11 5.59 12.49
CA TYR A 59 -14.84 4.40 12.02
C TYR A 59 -13.97 3.18 11.79
N CYS A 60 -12.65 3.32 11.92
CA CYS A 60 -11.72 2.23 11.70
C CYS A 60 -11.82 1.17 12.82
N PRO A 61 -12.08 -0.13 12.51
CA PRO A 61 -12.15 -1.19 13.54
C PRO A 61 -10.86 -1.39 14.33
N SER A 62 -9.72 -0.93 13.79
CA SER A 62 -8.43 -0.93 14.48
C SER A 62 -8.30 0.20 15.51
N GLY A 63 -9.31 1.05 15.67
CA GLY A 63 -9.31 2.18 16.60
C GLY A 63 -8.54 3.40 16.10
N CYS A 64 -8.36 3.57 14.78
CA CYS A 64 -7.78 4.80 14.25
C CYS A 64 -8.78 5.95 14.39
N ASP A 65 -8.39 6.98 15.14
CA ASP A 65 -9.20 8.16 15.39
C ASP A 65 -8.40 9.44 15.04
N SER A 66 -9.10 10.56 14.92
CA SER A 66 -8.46 11.87 14.89
C SER A 66 -8.07 12.25 16.31
N ASP A 67 -6.77 12.29 16.61
CA ASP A 67 -6.26 12.85 17.86
C ASP A 67 -6.66 14.34 17.93
N TYR A 68 -7.75 14.66 18.64
CA TYR A 68 -8.15 16.05 18.96
C TYR A 68 -7.47 16.54 20.23
#